data_AF-A0A8K9Y0Q6-F1
#
_entry.id   AF-A0A8K9Y0Q6-F1
#
_cell.length_a   1.000
_cell.length_b   1.000
_cell.length_c   1.000
_cell.angle_alpha   90.00
_cell.angle_beta   90.00
_cell.angle_gamma   90.00
#
_symmetry.space_group_name_H-M   'P 1'
#
loop_
_entity.id
_entity.type
_entity.pdbx_description
1 polymer ?
#
loop_
_entity_poly.entity_id
_entity_poly.type
_entity_poly.pdbx_seq_one_letter_code
_entity_poly.pdbx_strand_id
1 'polypeptide(L)'
;MENKSTSSQLPTALRLGNTVTTDKSMIIKNFNNHFSTAGHAFRLATPTSPTSPPPPPPVTRPSLSRFSFTQIQIADVLKELQNLDPYKSAGLDNLDPLFLKLSAAIVATPITSLFNLSFISSEIPKDWKAAAVIPLFKGGDTLDPNCYRPISILPCLSKVFESQVNKQVTDHLESHRTFSAVQSGFRAGHGCTSATLKVLNDIITAIDKRQYCAAVFIDLAKAFDSVNHHILIGRLSSLGFSDDCLTWFTKYFLDRVQCVKSEGMLSGPLAVSMGVPQGSILGPTLFSVYINDVALAAGDSLIHLYADDTILYTSGPSLDTVLTNLQMSFNGIQLSFRGLQLLLNASKTKCMLFNRSLPAPARPSSITTLDGSDLEYSGENKYLIHCRFCRFSYLLQSKIKSRIGFLFRNKSSFTHAAKHTFVKLTILPILDFGDVIYKIASNTLLNKLDAVYHSAIRFVTKAPYTTHHCDLYALVGWPSLHTRRQTHWLQVIYKSLLDKAPPYLSSLVTIAAPTHSTHSSRYISLVTPSQFFFWLPLLPVLCCQ
;
A
#
# COMPACT_ATOMS: atom_id res chain seq x y z
N MET A 1 -3.77 -3.76 -5.95
CA MET A 1 -2.89 -4.80 -5.34
C MET A 1 -2.75 -5.96 -6.30
N GLU A 2 -1.53 -6.28 -6.73
CA GLU A 2 -1.28 -7.50 -7.50
C GLU A 2 -1.32 -8.71 -6.56
N ASN A 3 -2.28 -9.62 -6.76
CA ASN A 3 -1.98 -11.03 -6.59
C ASN A 3 -0.91 -11.37 -7.65
N LYS A 4 0.37 -11.12 -7.32
CA LYS A 4 1.47 -11.85 -7.94
C LYS A 4 1.13 -13.33 -7.73
N SER A 5 1.37 -14.20 -8.70
CA SER A 5 1.16 -15.64 -8.51
C SER A 5 2.12 -16.13 -7.44
N THR A 6 1.66 -16.11 -6.19
CA THR A 6 2.47 -16.42 -5.03
C THR A 6 2.21 -17.87 -4.69
N SER A 7 3.03 -18.77 -5.23
CA SER A 7 3.09 -20.12 -4.70
C SER A 7 3.64 -20.02 -3.28
N SER A 8 2.93 -20.63 -2.32
CA SER A 8 3.42 -20.85 -0.96
C SER A 8 4.31 -22.09 -0.86
N GLN A 9 4.56 -22.79 -1.97
CA GLN A 9 5.48 -23.92 -2.00
C GLN A 9 6.91 -23.41 -1.95
N LEU A 10 7.74 -24.09 -1.16
CA LEU A 10 9.17 -23.84 -1.14
C LEU A 10 9.78 -24.10 -2.53
N PRO A 11 10.86 -23.39 -2.89
CA PRO A 11 11.62 -23.75 -4.06
C PRO A 11 12.24 -25.15 -3.88
N THR A 12 12.39 -25.86 -4.99
CA THR A 12 13.04 -27.17 -5.04
C THR A 12 14.52 -27.10 -4.65
N ALA A 13 15.13 -25.92 -4.77
CA ALA A 13 16.51 -25.66 -4.39
C ALA A 13 16.70 -24.21 -3.93
N LEU A 14 17.72 -23.95 -3.12
CA LEU A 14 18.07 -22.61 -2.64
C LEU A 14 19.57 -22.37 -2.77
N ARG A 15 19.96 -21.19 -3.29
CA ARG A 15 21.37 -20.77 -3.43
C ARG A 15 21.84 -20.06 -2.16
N LEU A 16 23.02 -20.45 -1.68
CA LEU A 16 23.70 -19.90 -0.50
C LEU A 16 25.14 -19.57 -0.88
N GLY A 17 25.38 -18.31 -1.25
CA GLY A 17 26.67 -17.92 -1.85
C GLY A 17 26.94 -18.77 -3.09
N ASN A 18 27.99 -19.59 -3.05
CA ASN A 18 28.42 -20.43 -4.17
C ASN A 18 27.82 -21.84 -4.17
N THR A 19 27.05 -22.24 -3.16
CA THR A 19 26.46 -23.58 -3.07
C THR A 19 24.95 -23.54 -3.29
N VAL A 20 24.40 -24.64 -3.82
CA VAL A 20 22.95 -24.83 -3.99
C VAL A 20 22.54 -26.04 -3.18
N THR A 21 21.54 -25.88 -2.31
CA THR A 21 20.99 -26.97 -1.50
C THR A 21 19.61 -27.37 -2.00
N THR A 22 19.36 -28.67 -2.05
CA THR A 22 18.06 -29.29 -2.40
C THR A 22 17.40 -29.96 -1.20
N ASP A 23 18.09 -30.07 -0.07
CA ASP A 23 17.54 -30.63 1.16
C ASP A 23 16.53 -29.66 1.77
N LYS A 24 15.27 -30.11 1.89
CA LYS A 24 14.17 -29.31 2.43
C LYS A 24 14.43 -28.81 3.84
N SER A 25 15.09 -29.61 4.70
CA SER A 25 15.43 -29.22 6.07
C SER A 25 16.44 -28.08 6.09
N MET A 26 17.48 -28.20 5.25
CA MET A 26 18.47 -27.15 5.05
C MET A 26 17.82 -25.89 4.45
N ILE A 27 16.91 -26.02 3.49
CA ILE A 27 16.19 -24.89 2.87
C ILE A 27 15.42 -24.08 3.92
N ILE A 28 14.59 -24.72 4.76
CA ILE A 28 13.81 -23.99 5.79
C ILE A 28 14.70 -23.32 6.83
N LYS A 29 15.81 -23.98 7.24
CA LYS A 29 16.78 -23.41 8.17
C LYS A 29 17.43 -22.16 7.59
N ASN A 30 17.81 -22.21 6.31
CA ASN A 30 18.44 -21.08 5.64
C ASN A 30 17.47 -19.92 5.39
N PHE A 31 16.21 -20.20 5.03
CA PHE A 31 15.20 -19.16 5.02
C PHE A 31 15.03 -18.52 6.40
N ASN A 32 15.04 -19.31 7.47
CA ASN A 32 14.88 -18.76 8.81
C ASN A 32 16.07 -17.85 9.19
N ASN A 33 17.30 -18.28 8.90
CA ASN A 33 18.51 -17.46 9.07
C ASN A 33 18.45 -16.17 8.24
N HIS A 34 18.04 -16.28 6.97
CA HIS A 34 17.94 -15.14 6.06
C HIS A 34 16.92 -14.08 6.54
N PHE A 35 15.75 -14.53 7.00
CA PHE A 35 14.68 -13.63 7.44
C PHE A 35 14.93 -13.06 8.85
N SER A 36 15.50 -13.83 9.77
CA SER A 36 15.86 -13.31 11.11
C SER A 36 16.96 -12.25 11.05
N THR A 37 17.91 -12.39 10.11
CA THR A 37 19.03 -11.43 9.96
C THR A 37 18.71 -10.26 9.03
N ALA A 38 17.59 -10.31 8.30
CA ALA A 38 17.22 -9.32 7.28
C ALA A 38 17.15 -7.88 7.84
N GLY A 39 16.72 -7.71 9.08
CA GLY A 39 16.64 -6.41 9.74
C GLY A 39 18.00 -5.76 10.06
N HIS A 40 19.08 -6.53 10.07
CA HIS A 40 20.44 -6.03 10.31
C HIS A 40 21.14 -5.52 9.04
N ALA A 41 20.48 -5.55 7.88
CA ALA A 41 21.06 -5.15 6.60
C ALA A 41 21.70 -3.75 6.63
N PHE A 42 21.08 -2.79 7.33
CA PHE A 42 21.65 -1.45 7.50
C PHE A 42 23.01 -1.49 8.20
N ARG A 43 23.11 -2.15 9.37
CA ARG A 43 24.36 -2.25 10.14
C ARG A 43 25.46 -2.97 9.36
N LEU A 44 25.09 -3.98 8.56
CA LEU A 44 26.01 -4.71 7.70
C LEU A 44 26.52 -3.85 6.52
N ALA A 45 25.66 -2.97 5.97
CA ALA A 45 26.01 -2.08 4.87
C ALA A 45 26.79 -0.83 5.32
N THR A 46 26.70 -0.44 6.60
CA THR A 46 27.43 0.70 7.18
C THR A 46 28.26 0.28 8.40
N PRO A 47 29.37 -0.48 8.23
CA PRO A 47 30.15 -1.00 9.36
C PRO A 47 30.93 0.08 10.13
N THR A 48 31.12 1.27 9.53
CA THR A 48 32.04 2.31 10.01
C THR A 48 31.41 3.70 9.99
N SER A 49 30.66 4.03 11.04
CA SER A 49 30.60 5.39 11.56
C SER A 49 30.31 5.33 13.07
N PRO A 50 31.22 5.81 13.94
CA PRO A 50 30.94 5.93 15.39
C PRO A 50 29.80 6.92 15.68
N THR A 51 29.42 7.70 14.68
CA THR A 51 28.32 8.65 14.68
C THR A 51 27.22 8.11 13.78
N SER A 52 26.36 7.24 14.33
CA SER A 52 25.00 7.14 13.78
C SER A 52 24.45 8.58 13.70
N PRO A 53 23.94 9.05 12.54
CA PRO A 53 23.31 10.36 12.50
C PRO A 53 22.28 10.38 13.62
N PRO A 54 22.26 11.43 14.48
CA PRO A 54 21.32 11.49 15.58
C PRO A 54 19.92 11.27 14.99
N PRO A 55 19.07 10.46 15.66
CA PRO A 55 17.69 10.30 15.22
C PRO A 55 17.12 11.70 14.97
N PRO A 56 16.38 11.92 13.87
CA PRO A 56 15.87 13.25 13.54
C PRO A 56 15.21 13.83 14.78
N PRO A 57 15.52 15.08 15.16
CA PRO A 57 15.02 15.65 16.40
C PRO A 57 13.50 15.47 16.43
N PRO A 58 12.93 15.00 17.55
CA PRO A 58 11.50 14.86 17.66
C PRO A 58 10.88 16.22 17.37
N VAL A 59 9.95 16.26 16.41
CA VAL A 59 9.21 17.48 16.11
C VAL A 59 8.51 17.89 17.40
N THR A 60 8.87 19.05 17.97
CA THR A 60 8.22 19.60 19.16
C THR A 60 6.78 19.96 18.77
N ARG A 61 5.86 19.03 18.96
CA ARG A 61 4.44 19.24 18.71
C ARG A 61 3.84 19.91 19.96
N PRO A 62 2.91 20.87 19.80
CA PRO A 62 2.23 21.49 20.95
C PRO A 62 1.63 20.40 21.82
N SER A 63 1.55 20.63 23.14
CA SER A 63 1.19 19.65 24.18
C SER A 63 -0.01 18.78 23.79
N LEU A 64 0.27 17.65 23.15
CA LEU A 64 -0.72 16.64 22.83
C LEU A 64 -1.22 16.04 24.14
N SER A 65 -2.50 15.71 24.20
CA SER A 65 -3.02 14.92 25.31
C SER A 65 -2.23 13.61 25.39
N ARG A 66 -1.75 13.26 26.59
CA ARG A 66 -0.92 12.06 26.77
C ARG A 66 -1.75 10.82 26.43
N PHE A 67 -1.28 10.01 25.49
CA PHE A 67 -1.97 8.77 25.11
C PHE A 67 -1.74 7.69 26.15
N SER A 68 -2.81 7.09 26.63
CA SER A 68 -2.79 5.90 27.48
C SER A 68 -3.82 4.89 26.98
N PHE A 69 -3.53 3.61 27.13
CA PHE A 69 -4.51 2.57 26.83
C PHE A 69 -5.72 2.70 27.74
N THR A 70 -6.88 2.52 27.14
CA THR A 70 -8.17 2.46 27.83
C THR A 70 -8.65 1.02 27.90
N GLN A 71 -9.51 0.74 28.88
CA GLN A 71 -10.05 -0.59 29.10
C GLN A 71 -10.84 -1.09 27.88
N ILE A 72 -10.44 -2.26 27.37
CA ILE A 72 -11.12 -2.95 26.28
C ILE A 72 -12.45 -3.51 26.79
N GLN A 73 -13.50 -3.30 26.00
CA GLN A 73 -14.84 -3.77 26.29
C GLN A 73 -15.08 -5.18 25.73
N ILE A 74 -15.86 -5.98 26.47
CA ILE A 74 -16.19 -7.36 26.07
C ILE A 74 -16.88 -7.40 24.71
N ALA A 75 -17.74 -6.41 24.43
CA ALA A 75 -18.46 -6.30 23.17
C ALA A 75 -17.51 -6.15 21.96
N ASP A 76 -16.42 -5.40 22.10
CA ASP A 76 -15.43 -5.24 21.03
C ASP A 76 -14.69 -6.56 20.76
N VAL A 77 -14.28 -7.28 21.82
CA VAL A 77 -13.61 -8.58 21.68
C VAL A 77 -14.53 -9.63 21.10
N LEU A 78 -15.78 -9.70 21.58
CA LEU A 78 -16.79 -10.62 21.05
C LEU A 78 -17.01 -10.40 19.55
N LYS A 79 -17.13 -9.14 19.13
CA LYS A 79 -17.30 -8.78 17.72
C LYS A 79 -16.11 -9.23 16.88
N GLU A 80 -14.88 -9.02 17.33
CA GLU A 80 -13.68 -9.46 16.60
C GLU A 80 -13.62 -10.99 16.51
N LEU A 81 -13.93 -11.72 17.58
CA LEU A 81 -13.98 -13.18 17.59
C LEU A 81 -15.03 -13.74 16.61
N GLN A 82 -16.22 -13.13 16.57
CA GLN A 82 -17.28 -13.50 15.62
C GLN A 82 -16.92 -13.18 14.17
N ASN A 83 -16.06 -12.17 13.93
CA ASN A 83 -15.60 -11.78 12.61
C ASN A 83 -14.33 -12.51 12.16
N LEU A 84 -13.81 -13.45 12.95
CA LEU A 84 -12.70 -14.29 12.53
C LEU A 84 -13.03 -15.02 11.22
N ASP A 85 -12.00 -15.12 10.37
CA ASP A 85 -12.05 -15.90 9.15
C ASP A 85 -11.68 -17.36 9.48
N PRO A 86 -12.64 -18.30 9.40
CA PRO A 86 -12.43 -19.69 9.83
C PRO A 86 -11.48 -20.46 8.91
N TYR A 87 -11.13 -19.91 7.73
CA TYR A 87 -10.23 -20.58 6.78
C TYR A 87 -8.77 -20.13 6.90
N LYS A 88 -8.46 -19.21 7.82
CA LYS A 88 -7.09 -18.80 8.08
C LYS A 88 -6.35 -19.86 8.90
N SER A 89 -5.04 -19.96 8.67
CA SER A 89 -4.19 -20.87 9.41
C SER A 89 -4.02 -20.46 10.87
N ALA A 90 -4.03 -21.44 11.77
CA ALA A 90 -3.64 -21.27 13.17
C ALA A 90 -2.16 -20.88 13.31
N GLY A 91 -1.83 -20.19 14.41
CA GLY A 91 -0.47 -19.87 14.79
C GLY A 91 0.28 -21.09 15.33
N LEU A 92 1.44 -20.86 15.95
CA LEU A 92 2.21 -21.92 16.63
C LEU A 92 1.53 -22.45 17.90
N ASP A 93 0.54 -21.72 18.42
CA ASP A 93 -0.33 -22.11 19.53
C ASP A 93 -1.39 -23.15 19.13
N ASN A 94 -1.55 -23.43 17.83
CA ASN A 94 -2.52 -24.37 17.26
C ASN A 94 -3.99 -24.08 17.64
N LEU A 95 -4.31 -22.85 18.03
CA LEU A 95 -5.69 -22.42 18.26
C LEU A 95 -6.35 -22.06 16.92
N ASP A 96 -7.26 -22.92 16.47
CA ASP A 96 -7.95 -22.75 15.20
C ASP A 96 -8.97 -21.59 15.25
N PRO A 97 -8.95 -20.66 14.28
CA PRO A 97 -9.91 -19.56 14.21
C PRO A 97 -11.38 -20.02 14.19
N LEU A 98 -11.69 -21.19 13.63
CA LEU A 98 -13.06 -21.73 13.60
C LEU A 98 -13.58 -22.00 15.01
N PHE A 99 -12.80 -22.67 15.86
CA PHE A 99 -13.23 -22.98 17.23
C PHE A 99 -13.33 -21.73 18.09
N LEU A 100 -12.42 -20.77 17.93
CA LEU A 100 -12.51 -19.46 18.60
C LEU A 100 -13.77 -18.70 18.20
N LYS A 101 -14.14 -18.73 16.91
CA LYS A 101 -15.36 -18.11 16.40
C LYS A 101 -16.62 -18.77 16.96
N LEU A 102 -16.68 -20.10 16.95
CA LEU A 102 -17.84 -20.86 17.45
C LEU A 102 -18.02 -20.69 18.97
N SER A 103 -16.93 -20.57 19.72
CA SER A 103 -16.95 -20.38 21.18
C SER A 103 -16.96 -18.92 21.64
N ALA A 104 -17.02 -17.96 20.71
CA ALA A 104 -16.81 -16.54 20.96
C ALA A 104 -17.63 -15.98 22.13
N ALA A 105 -18.91 -16.35 22.24
CA ALA A 105 -19.80 -15.88 23.31
C ALA A 105 -19.35 -16.32 24.71
N ILE A 106 -18.64 -17.45 24.81
CA ILE A 106 -18.15 -18.01 26.08
C ILE A 106 -16.78 -17.43 26.42
N VAL A 107 -15.88 -17.37 25.42
CA VAL A 107 -14.47 -17.00 25.65
C VAL A 107 -14.21 -15.49 25.62
N ALA A 108 -15.14 -14.67 25.11
CA ALA A 108 -14.94 -13.22 25.00
C ALA A 108 -14.63 -12.57 26.37
N THR A 109 -15.35 -12.94 27.43
CA THR A 109 -15.14 -12.39 28.78
C THR A 109 -13.73 -12.68 29.32
N PRO A 110 -13.28 -13.95 29.45
CA PRO A 110 -11.95 -14.22 29.96
C PRO A 110 -10.83 -13.66 29.07
N ILE A 111 -11.00 -13.66 27.74
CA ILE A 111 -10.02 -13.05 26.82
C ILE A 111 -9.93 -11.54 27.04
N THR A 112 -11.05 -10.86 27.25
CA THR A 112 -11.07 -9.41 27.53
C THR A 112 -10.34 -9.10 28.84
N SER A 113 -10.56 -9.90 29.88
CA SER A 113 -9.83 -9.76 31.15
C SER A 113 -8.33 -9.94 30.96
N LEU A 114 -7.90 -10.91 30.14
CA LEU A 114 -6.50 -11.14 29.81
C LEU A 114 -5.87 -9.93 29.08
N PHE A 115 -6.58 -9.35 28.12
CA PHE A 115 -6.09 -8.16 27.40
C PHE A 115 -5.94 -6.95 28.32
N ASN A 116 -6.92 -6.69 29.18
CA ASN A 116 -6.85 -5.59 30.14
C ASN A 116 -5.75 -5.82 31.19
N LEU A 117 -5.52 -7.07 31.61
CA LEU A 117 -4.39 -7.42 32.47
C LEU A 117 -3.05 -7.14 31.80
N SER A 118 -2.93 -7.40 30.49
CA SER A 118 -1.75 -7.04 29.70
C SER A 118 -1.48 -5.53 29.71
N PHE A 119 -2.51 -4.68 29.60
CA PHE A 119 -2.34 -3.23 29.70
C PHE A 119 -1.86 -2.78 31.08
N ILE A 120 -2.43 -3.34 32.15
CA ILE A 120 -2.06 -2.98 33.54
C ILE A 120 -0.63 -3.44 33.87
N SER A 121 -0.28 -4.65 33.46
CA SER A 121 1.03 -5.26 33.76
C SER A 121 2.14 -4.88 32.78
N SER A 122 1.79 -4.28 31.63
CA SER A 122 2.69 -4.08 30.50
C SER A 122 3.34 -5.36 29.95
N GLU A 123 2.75 -6.53 30.18
CA GLU A 123 3.29 -7.82 29.73
C GLU A 123 2.47 -8.44 28.59
N ILE A 124 3.16 -9.12 27.66
CA ILE A 124 2.53 -9.83 26.55
C ILE A 124 2.73 -11.34 26.75
N PRO A 125 1.68 -12.17 26.62
CA PRO A 125 1.83 -13.63 26.65
C PRO A 125 2.92 -14.12 25.70
N LYS A 126 3.83 -14.96 26.20
CA LYS A 126 5.00 -15.43 25.44
C LYS A 126 4.59 -16.13 24.14
N ASP A 127 3.51 -16.90 24.16
CA ASP A 127 3.01 -17.63 22.98
C ASP A 127 2.60 -16.68 21.85
N TRP A 128 2.16 -15.45 22.16
CA TRP A 128 1.78 -14.43 21.19
C TRP A 128 2.99 -13.77 20.51
N LYS A 129 4.19 -13.99 21.05
CA LYS A 129 5.45 -13.46 20.53
C LYS A 129 6.16 -14.43 19.58
N ALA A 130 5.58 -15.61 19.34
CA ALA A 130 6.09 -16.60 18.40
C ALA A 130 5.32 -16.57 17.06
N ALA A 131 6.04 -16.62 15.93
CA ALA A 131 5.44 -16.60 14.60
C ALA A 131 5.89 -17.79 13.73
N ALA A 132 4.95 -18.38 12.98
CA ALA A 132 5.29 -19.27 11.88
C ALA A 132 5.46 -18.46 10.60
N VAL A 133 6.62 -18.53 9.94
CA VAL A 133 6.95 -17.75 8.75
C VAL A 133 6.83 -18.61 7.51
N ILE A 134 6.07 -18.13 6.51
CA ILE A 134 5.97 -18.74 5.19
C ILE A 134 6.74 -17.88 4.18
N PRO A 135 7.78 -18.42 3.51
CA PRO A 135 8.46 -17.74 2.42
C PRO A 135 7.54 -17.60 1.21
N LEU A 136 7.22 -16.36 0.84
CA LEU A 136 6.33 -16.06 -0.29
C LEU A 136 7.13 -15.50 -1.48
N PHE A 137 7.13 -16.21 -2.60
CA PHE A 137 7.89 -15.77 -3.78
C PHE A 137 7.34 -14.47 -4.38
N LYS A 138 8.19 -13.44 -4.54
CA LYS A 138 7.80 -12.11 -5.05
C LYS A 138 8.21 -11.83 -6.50
N GLY A 139 8.90 -12.78 -7.14
CA GLY A 139 9.46 -12.69 -8.50
C GLY A 139 10.99 -12.55 -8.48
N GLY A 140 11.63 -12.88 -9.61
CA GLY A 140 13.09 -12.90 -9.77
C GLY A 140 13.63 -14.33 -9.89
N ASP A 141 14.85 -14.57 -9.40
CA ASP A 141 15.46 -15.90 -9.34
C ASP A 141 14.83 -16.70 -8.19
N THR A 142 14.22 -17.85 -8.49
CA THR A 142 13.61 -18.73 -7.47
C THR A 142 14.64 -19.32 -6.51
N LEU A 143 15.92 -19.33 -6.88
CA LEU A 143 17.01 -19.83 -6.04
C LEU A 143 17.52 -18.77 -5.05
N ASP A 144 17.21 -17.49 -5.25
CA ASP A 144 17.69 -16.41 -4.39
C ASP A 144 16.71 -16.14 -3.24
N PRO A 145 17.12 -16.29 -1.96
CA PRO A 145 16.29 -15.96 -0.80
C PRO A 145 15.76 -14.52 -0.80
N ASN A 146 16.49 -13.57 -1.40
CA ASN A 146 16.03 -12.17 -1.50
C ASN A 146 14.81 -12.00 -2.40
N CYS A 147 14.47 -13.00 -3.22
CA CYS A 147 13.27 -13.03 -4.05
C CYS A 147 12.03 -13.54 -3.31
N TYR A 148 12.10 -13.72 -1.98
CA TYR A 148 10.99 -14.13 -1.13
C TYR A 148 10.63 -13.05 -0.10
N ARG A 149 9.42 -13.13 0.45
CA ARG A 149 8.92 -12.32 1.58
C ARG A 149 8.61 -13.22 2.78
N PRO A 150 8.97 -12.82 4.02
CA PRO A 150 8.64 -13.59 5.21
C PRO A 150 7.22 -13.29 5.70
N ILE A 151 6.20 -14.06 5.28
CA ILE A 151 4.83 -13.86 5.77
C ILE A 151 4.67 -14.51 7.15
N SER A 152 4.42 -13.70 8.18
CA SER A 152 4.26 -14.14 9.56
C SER A 152 2.81 -14.55 9.87
N ILE A 153 2.61 -15.80 10.19
CA ILE A 153 1.37 -16.32 10.79
C ILE A 153 1.51 -16.19 12.30
N LEU A 154 0.85 -15.16 12.84
CA LEU A 154 0.74 -14.92 14.28
C LEU A 154 -0.47 -15.65 14.87
N PRO A 155 -0.43 -15.99 16.17
CA PRO A 155 -1.57 -16.50 16.93
C PRO A 155 -2.84 -15.69 16.73
N CYS A 156 -3.98 -16.38 16.65
CA CYS A 156 -5.26 -15.74 16.36
C CYS A 156 -5.63 -14.71 17.43
N LEU A 157 -5.48 -15.08 18.71
CA LEU A 157 -5.75 -14.18 19.84
C LEU A 157 -4.78 -12.99 19.89
N SER A 158 -3.52 -13.16 19.48
CA SER A 158 -2.58 -12.05 19.32
C SER A 158 -3.11 -11.03 18.32
N LYS A 159 -3.67 -11.48 17.18
CA LYS A 159 -4.24 -10.57 16.17
C LYS A 159 -5.49 -9.87 16.66
N VAL A 160 -6.35 -10.56 17.42
CA VAL A 160 -7.52 -9.93 18.06
C VAL A 160 -7.06 -8.85 19.03
N PHE A 161 -6.03 -9.12 19.83
CA PHE A 161 -5.47 -8.13 20.75
C PHE A 161 -4.85 -6.94 20.01
N GLU A 162 -4.01 -7.21 19.00
CA GLU A 162 -3.42 -6.18 18.13
C GLU A 162 -4.49 -5.32 17.45
N SER A 163 -5.65 -5.89 17.07
CA SER A 163 -6.79 -5.14 16.52
C SER A 163 -7.31 -4.09 17.51
N GLN A 164 -7.47 -4.46 18.78
CA GLN A 164 -7.91 -3.54 19.84
C GLN A 164 -6.88 -2.43 20.11
N VAL A 165 -5.60 -2.80 20.20
CA VAL A 165 -4.50 -1.84 20.37
C VAL A 165 -4.44 -0.90 19.18
N ASN A 166 -4.52 -1.44 17.96
CA ASN A 166 -4.41 -0.66 16.74
C ASN A 166 -5.55 0.35 16.63
N LYS A 167 -6.78 -0.04 16.97
CA LYS A 167 -7.95 0.85 17.00
C LYS A 167 -7.67 2.07 17.90
N GLN A 168 -7.27 1.84 19.15
CA GLN A 168 -6.99 2.95 20.09
C GLN A 168 -5.85 3.86 19.58
N VAL A 169 -4.78 3.26 19.05
CA VAL A 169 -3.64 4.01 18.49
C VAL A 169 -4.05 4.85 17.28
N THR A 170 -4.77 4.27 16.32
CA THR A 170 -5.20 4.98 15.11
C THR A 170 -6.19 6.09 15.44
N ASP A 171 -7.13 5.85 16.36
CA ASP A 171 -8.12 6.85 16.77
C ASP A 171 -7.42 8.06 17.42
N HIS A 172 -6.41 7.82 18.26
CA HIS A 172 -5.60 8.89 18.85
C HIS A 172 -4.78 9.66 17.80
N LEU A 173 -4.10 8.95 16.88
CA LEU A 173 -3.26 9.59 15.87
C LEU A 173 -4.06 10.40 14.84
N GLU A 174 -5.23 9.91 14.43
CA GLU A 174 -6.09 10.61 13.47
C GLU A 174 -6.84 11.79 14.12
N SER A 175 -7.33 11.64 15.36
CA SER A 175 -8.00 12.75 16.08
C SER A 175 -7.08 13.95 16.33
N HIS A 176 -5.78 13.72 16.52
CA HIS A 176 -4.78 14.76 16.67
C HIS A 176 -4.10 15.17 15.36
N ARG A 177 -4.54 14.64 14.21
CA ARG A 177 -3.96 14.89 12.87
C ARG A 177 -2.43 14.69 12.84
N THR A 178 -1.97 13.66 13.53
CA THR A 178 -0.55 13.38 13.74
C THR A 178 0.15 12.94 12.45
N PHE A 179 -0.57 12.21 11.58
CA PHE A 179 -0.03 11.76 10.31
C PHE A 179 0.07 12.89 9.30
N SER A 180 1.18 12.90 8.57
CA SER A 180 1.40 13.81 7.46
C SER A 180 0.27 13.71 6.43
N ALA A 181 -0.18 14.86 5.91
CA ALA A 181 -1.25 14.90 4.91
C ALA A 181 -0.91 14.11 3.64
N VAL A 182 0.39 13.98 3.32
CA VAL A 182 0.88 13.25 2.14
C VAL A 182 1.15 11.77 2.40
N GLN A 183 0.96 11.29 3.63
CA GLN A 183 1.03 9.88 3.98
C GLN A 183 -0.32 9.20 3.76
N SER A 184 -0.36 8.22 2.86
CA SER A 184 -1.57 7.50 2.47
C SER A 184 -1.52 5.99 2.73
N GLY A 185 -0.37 5.44 3.10
CA GLY A 185 -0.24 4.03 3.44
C GLY A 185 -1.02 3.68 4.71
N PHE A 186 -1.79 2.59 4.66
CA PHE A 186 -2.50 2.00 5.81
C PHE A 186 -3.42 2.94 6.60
N ARG A 187 -3.91 4.02 5.97
CA ARG A 187 -4.83 4.99 6.58
C ARG A 187 -6.24 4.83 6.05
N ALA A 188 -7.22 4.94 6.94
CA ALA A 188 -8.63 4.88 6.55
C ALA A 188 -8.98 6.05 5.62
N GLY A 189 -9.74 5.78 4.55
CA GLY A 189 -10.07 6.79 3.54
C GLY A 189 -8.97 7.11 2.53
N HIS A 190 -7.74 6.63 2.74
CA HIS A 190 -6.63 6.75 1.80
C HIS A 190 -6.44 5.42 1.05
N GLY A 191 -6.20 5.49 -0.27
CA GLY A 191 -5.96 4.29 -1.08
C GLY A 191 -4.97 4.54 -2.21
N CYS A 192 -4.57 3.46 -2.90
CA CYS A 192 -3.66 3.58 -4.05
C CYS A 192 -4.20 4.57 -5.10
N THR A 193 -5.50 4.50 -5.38
CA THR A 193 -6.15 5.36 -6.38
C THR A 193 -6.09 6.83 -5.99
N SER A 194 -6.32 7.18 -4.72
CA SER A 194 -6.29 8.58 -4.28
C SER A 194 -4.88 9.17 -4.34
N ALA A 195 -3.89 8.41 -3.86
CA ALA A 195 -2.48 8.80 -3.89
C ALA A 195 -1.97 8.98 -5.33
N THR A 196 -2.22 8.01 -6.22
CA THR A 196 -1.83 8.12 -7.62
C THR A 196 -2.57 9.26 -8.33
N LEU A 197 -3.85 9.50 -8.03
CA LEU A 197 -4.61 10.59 -8.63
C LEU A 197 -3.99 11.95 -8.32
N LYS A 198 -3.58 12.18 -7.07
CA LYS A 198 -2.92 13.44 -6.66
C LYS A 198 -1.59 13.64 -7.38
N VAL A 199 -0.72 12.62 -7.39
CA VAL A 199 0.58 12.68 -8.06
C VAL A 199 0.42 12.93 -9.56
N LEU A 200 -0.48 12.21 -10.23
CA LEU A 200 -0.73 12.41 -11.66
C LEU A 200 -1.33 13.78 -11.97
N ASN A 201 -2.22 14.29 -11.13
CA ASN A 201 -2.76 15.65 -11.26
C ASN A 201 -1.63 16.69 -11.25
N ASP A 202 -0.69 16.59 -10.31
CA ASP A 202 0.42 17.54 -10.21
C ASP A 202 1.35 17.46 -11.43
N ILE A 203 1.71 16.25 -11.85
CA ILE A 203 2.58 16.02 -13.03
C ILE A 203 1.92 16.59 -14.29
N ILE A 204 0.64 16.29 -14.50
CA ILE A 204 -0.08 16.75 -15.70
C ILE A 204 -0.27 18.27 -15.66
N THR A 205 -0.59 18.84 -14.49
CA THR A 205 -0.67 20.30 -14.32
C THR A 205 0.65 20.99 -14.67
N ALA A 206 1.80 20.41 -14.29
CA ALA A 206 3.11 20.94 -14.67
C ALA A 206 3.33 20.88 -16.19
N ILE A 207 2.99 19.76 -16.83
CA ILE A 207 3.09 19.61 -18.29
C ILE A 207 2.21 20.64 -19.02
N ASP A 208 0.99 20.89 -18.53
CA ASP A 208 0.06 21.87 -19.11
C ASP A 208 0.62 23.29 -19.03
N LYS A 209 1.31 23.61 -17.92
CA LYS A 209 2.07 24.85 -17.74
C LYS A 209 3.37 24.93 -18.56
N ARG A 210 3.64 23.94 -19.43
CA ARG A 210 4.88 23.80 -20.20
C ARG A 210 6.14 23.75 -19.33
N GLN A 211 6.02 23.19 -18.13
CA GLN A 211 7.14 22.99 -17.21
C GLN A 211 7.74 21.59 -17.37
N TYR A 212 8.99 21.44 -16.95
CA TYR A 212 9.59 20.13 -16.70
C TYR A 212 9.09 19.62 -15.36
N CYS A 213 8.87 18.31 -15.25
CA CYS A 213 8.63 17.64 -13.98
C CYS A 213 9.52 16.41 -13.89
N ALA A 214 10.32 16.28 -12.84
CA ALA A 214 11.15 15.11 -12.59
C ALA A 214 10.69 14.43 -11.30
N ALA A 215 10.72 13.10 -11.29
CA ALA A 215 10.29 12.30 -10.14
C ALA A 215 11.29 11.17 -9.85
N VAL A 216 11.60 10.97 -8.57
CA VAL A 216 12.30 9.80 -8.06
C VAL A 216 11.30 8.87 -7.38
N PHE A 217 11.23 7.63 -7.85
CA PHE A 217 10.48 6.55 -7.23
C PHE A 217 11.44 5.78 -6.33
N ILE A 218 11.30 5.94 -5.03
CA ILE A 218 12.21 5.41 -4.00
C ILE A 218 11.69 4.05 -3.55
N ASP A 219 12.56 3.04 -3.62
CA ASP A 219 12.33 1.68 -3.09
C ASP A 219 13.27 1.45 -1.91
N LEU A 220 12.73 0.95 -0.80
CA LEU A 220 13.51 0.63 0.39
C LEU A 220 13.76 -0.88 0.46
N ALA A 221 14.99 -1.26 0.80
CA ALA A 221 15.35 -2.66 0.99
C ALA A 221 14.80 -3.16 2.33
N LYS A 222 13.88 -4.14 2.28
CA LYS A 222 13.35 -4.86 3.46
C LYS A 222 12.78 -3.94 4.55
N ALA A 223 12.09 -2.86 4.14
CA ALA A 223 11.67 -1.77 5.03
C ALA A 223 10.98 -2.22 6.33
N PHE A 224 10.00 -3.12 6.24
CA PHE A 224 9.29 -3.65 7.41
C PHE A 224 10.20 -4.45 8.33
N ASP A 225 11.13 -5.22 7.78
CA ASP A 225 12.07 -6.05 8.53
C ASP A 225 13.18 -5.21 9.19
N SER A 226 13.43 -4.00 8.68
CA SER A 226 14.50 -3.09 9.13
C SER A 226 14.09 -2.06 10.19
N VAL A 227 12.83 -2.04 10.65
CA VAL A 227 12.38 -1.09 11.68
C VAL A 227 13.18 -1.28 12.97
N ASN A 228 13.88 -0.24 13.42
CA ASN A 228 14.57 -0.27 14.71
C ASN A 228 13.59 0.04 15.85
N HIS A 229 13.47 -0.89 16.81
CA HIS A 229 12.52 -0.74 17.91
C HIS A 229 12.83 0.46 18.81
N HIS A 230 14.10 0.75 19.10
CA HIS A 230 14.45 1.93 19.93
C HIS A 230 14.04 3.25 19.27
N ILE A 231 14.28 3.38 17.96
CA ILE A 231 13.86 4.57 17.20
C ILE A 231 12.33 4.67 17.18
N LEU A 232 11.63 3.56 16.96
CA LEU A 232 10.16 3.52 16.96
C LEU A 232 9.57 3.91 18.33
N ILE A 233 10.10 3.39 19.43
CA ILE A 233 9.68 3.76 20.79
C ILE A 233 9.95 5.26 21.06
N GLY A 234 11.11 5.77 20.62
CA GLY A 234 11.40 7.21 20.70
C GLY A 234 10.41 8.07 19.92
N ARG A 235 9.95 7.61 18.74
CA ARG A 235 8.90 8.28 17.97
C ARG A 235 7.57 8.28 18.73
N LEU A 236 7.14 7.14 19.26
CA LEU A 236 5.91 7.08 20.06
C LEU A 236 5.98 8.01 21.27
N SER A 237 7.14 8.09 21.94
CA SER A 237 7.39 9.03 23.04
C SER A 237 7.21 10.49 22.59
N SER A 238 7.79 10.88 21.45
CA SER A 238 7.62 12.22 20.87
C SER A 238 6.18 12.57 20.46
N LEU A 239 5.34 11.55 20.26
CA LEU A 239 3.92 11.70 19.95
C LEU A 239 3.04 11.77 21.21
N GLY A 240 3.64 11.79 22.40
CA GLY A 240 2.90 11.95 23.66
C GLY A 240 2.37 10.64 24.24
N PHE A 241 2.91 9.48 23.86
CA PHE A 241 2.52 8.20 24.47
C PHE A 241 3.02 8.12 25.92
N SER A 242 2.21 7.56 26.82
CA SER A 242 2.56 7.36 28.22
C SER A 242 3.66 6.33 28.43
N ASP A 243 4.39 6.43 29.54
CA ASP A 243 5.51 5.54 29.86
C ASP A 243 5.05 4.08 29.97
N ASP A 244 3.84 3.84 30.49
CA ASP A 244 3.22 2.51 30.52
C ASP A 244 2.96 1.98 29.10
N CYS A 245 2.46 2.83 28.19
CA CYS A 245 2.29 2.45 26.78
C CYS A 245 3.62 2.15 26.10
N LEU A 246 4.65 2.98 26.33
CA LEU A 246 6.00 2.77 25.81
C LEU A 246 6.61 1.47 26.34
N THR A 247 6.37 1.15 27.62
CA THR A 247 6.79 -0.10 28.25
C THR A 247 6.08 -1.29 27.61
N TRP A 248 4.76 -1.20 27.41
CA TRP A 248 3.97 -2.23 26.73
C TRP A 248 4.48 -2.47 25.30
N PHE A 249 4.73 -1.42 24.51
CA PHE A 249 5.29 -1.58 23.16
C PHE A 249 6.69 -2.17 23.17
N THR A 250 7.53 -1.78 24.12
CA THR A 250 8.86 -2.39 24.31
C THR A 250 8.74 -3.89 24.56
N LYS A 251 7.81 -4.31 25.42
CA LYS A 251 7.53 -5.72 25.75
C LYS A 251 6.87 -6.50 24.61
N TYR A 252 6.10 -5.84 23.76
CA TYR A 252 5.54 -6.40 22.52
C TYR A 252 6.61 -6.79 21.49
N PHE A 253 7.71 -6.04 21.44
CA PHE A 253 8.85 -6.34 20.57
C PHE A 253 9.91 -7.26 21.20
N LEU A 254 10.00 -7.31 22.53
CA LEU A 254 11.00 -8.09 23.24
C LEU A 254 10.73 -9.60 23.19
N ASP A 255 11.79 -10.41 23.05
CA ASP A 255 11.76 -11.88 23.04
C ASP A 255 10.85 -12.49 21.97
N ARG A 256 10.71 -11.82 20.82
CA ARG A 256 10.00 -12.39 19.68
C ARG A 256 10.83 -13.47 19.00
N VAL A 257 10.15 -14.54 18.59
CA VAL A 257 10.78 -15.66 17.89
C VAL A 257 10.02 -16.01 16.61
N GLN A 258 10.74 -16.54 15.64
CA GLN A 258 10.16 -17.03 14.39
C GLN A 258 10.68 -18.43 14.02
N CYS A 259 9.81 -19.20 13.37
CA CYS A 259 10.13 -20.49 12.78
C CYS A 259 9.61 -20.52 11.34
N VAL A 260 10.42 -20.93 10.37
CA VAL A 260 9.95 -21.13 8.99
C VAL A 260 9.17 -22.44 8.89
N LYS A 261 7.95 -22.37 8.37
CA LYS A 261 7.04 -23.50 8.19
C LYS A 261 6.79 -23.77 6.70
N SER A 262 6.91 -25.03 6.28
CA SER A 262 6.50 -25.45 4.94
C SER A 262 6.23 -26.95 4.88
N GLU A 263 5.18 -27.36 4.16
CA GLU A 263 4.86 -28.77 3.88
C GLU A 263 4.88 -29.68 5.13
N GLY A 264 4.42 -29.16 6.28
CA GLY A 264 4.42 -29.89 7.56
C GLY A 264 5.76 -29.86 8.33
N MET A 265 6.85 -29.38 7.72
CA MET A 265 8.13 -29.16 8.39
C MET A 265 8.20 -27.80 9.07
N LEU A 266 8.96 -27.72 10.17
CA LEU A 266 9.21 -26.51 10.93
C LEU A 266 10.70 -26.39 11.24
N SER A 267 11.30 -25.22 11.01
CA SER A 267 12.66 -24.95 11.45
C SER A 267 12.74 -24.74 12.96
N GLY A 268 13.95 -24.80 13.53
CA GLY A 268 14.17 -24.34 14.91
C GLY A 268 13.82 -22.84 15.08
N PRO A 269 13.49 -22.39 16.31
CA PRO A 269 13.16 -21.01 16.60
C PRO A 269 14.39 -20.11 16.52
N LEU A 270 14.21 -18.91 15.96
CA LEU A 270 15.23 -17.85 15.95
C LEU A 270 14.64 -16.55 16.48
N ALA A 271 15.44 -15.82 17.26
CA ALA A 271 15.04 -14.53 17.80
C ALA A 271 14.93 -13.46 16.69
N VAL A 272 13.99 -12.54 16.86
CA VAL A 272 13.77 -11.40 15.97
C VAL A 272 13.92 -10.11 16.78
N SER A 273 15.01 -9.37 16.53
CA SER A 273 15.36 -8.16 17.29
C SER A 273 15.11 -6.85 16.54
N MET A 274 14.64 -6.94 15.29
CA MET A 274 14.39 -5.81 14.40
C MET A 274 13.14 -6.09 13.57
N GLY A 275 12.49 -5.02 13.12
CA GLY A 275 11.37 -5.08 12.21
C GLY A 275 10.01 -5.23 12.88
N VAL A 276 8.98 -5.12 12.06
CA VAL A 276 7.59 -5.40 12.41
C VAL A 276 7.12 -6.64 11.62
N PRO A 277 6.42 -7.62 12.24
CA PRO A 277 6.06 -8.85 11.54
C PRO A 277 5.14 -8.59 10.33
N GLN A 278 5.50 -9.11 9.15
CA GLN A 278 4.68 -9.00 7.93
C GLN A 278 3.46 -9.94 8.01
N GLY A 279 2.38 -9.45 8.62
CA GLY A 279 1.20 -10.25 8.97
C GLY A 279 0.58 -9.86 10.33
N SER A 280 1.27 -8.98 11.06
CA SER A 280 0.72 -8.24 12.21
C SER A 280 -0.31 -7.20 11.76
N ILE A 281 -1.27 -6.91 12.65
CA ILE A 281 -2.26 -5.84 12.50
C ILE A 281 -1.63 -4.50 12.88
N LEU A 282 -0.78 -4.48 13.91
CA LEU A 282 -0.09 -3.26 14.35
C LEU A 282 1.06 -2.83 13.44
N GLY A 283 1.77 -3.77 12.81
CA GLY A 283 2.99 -3.49 12.04
C GLY A 283 2.83 -2.38 11.00
N PRO A 284 1.78 -2.39 10.16
CA PRO A 284 1.55 -1.32 9.19
C PRO A 284 1.37 0.08 9.79
N THR A 285 0.63 0.19 10.90
CA THR A 285 0.42 1.45 11.63
C THR A 285 1.73 1.95 12.25
N LEU A 286 2.47 1.04 12.89
CA LEU A 286 3.77 1.36 13.50
C LEU A 286 4.81 1.76 12.44
N PHE A 287 4.81 1.12 11.27
CA PHE A 287 5.64 1.54 10.15
C PHE A 287 5.26 2.93 9.64
N SER A 288 3.95 3.23 9.59
CA SER A 288 3.46 4.55 9.21
C SER A 288 3.89 5.63 10.21
N VAL A 289 3.90 5.33 11.52
CA VAL A 289 4.47 6.21 12.55
C VAL A 289 5.99 6.39 12.35
N TYR A 290 6.69 5.31 12.05
CA TYR A 290 8.14 5.29 11.89
C TYR A 290 8.65 6.22 10.79
N ILE A 291 7.97 6.19 9.63
CA ILE A 291 8.39 6.92 8.42
C ILE A 291 7.74 8.32 8.29
N ASN A 292 6.76 8.65 9.15
CA ASN A 292 5.89 9.82 8.99
C ASN A 292 6.63 11.13 8.73
N ASP A 293 7.70 11.38 9.48
CA ASP A 293 8.42 12.65 9.47
C ASP A 293 9.40 12.76 8.29
N VAL A 294 9.63 11.68 7.53
CA VAL A 294 10.46 11.72 6.30
C VAL A 294 9.92 12.74 5.30
N ALA A 295 8.60 12.92 5.25
CA ALA A 295 7.96 13.91 4.38
C ALA A 295 8.47 15.34 4.62
N LEU A 296 8.94 15.67 5.83
CA LEU A 296 9.44 17.01 6.18
C LEU A 296 10.78 17.31 5.51
N ALA A 297 11.56 16.29 5.15
CA ALA A 297 12.86 16.45 4.51
C ALA A 297 12.77 16.65 2.99
N ALA A 298 11.56 16.69 2.42
CA ALA A 298 11.36 16.92 0.99
C ALA A 298 11.65 18.37 0.56
N GLY A 299 11.71 19.32 1.49
CA GLY A 299 11.98 20.73 1.19
C GLY A 299 10.95 21.31 0.20
N ASP A 300 11.42 21.94 -0.88
CA ASP A 300 10.56 22.54 -1.91
C ASP A 300 9.94 21.52 -2.89
N SER A 301 10.34 20.26 -2.78
CA SER A 301 9.81 19.19 -3.63
C SER A 301 8.55 18.59 -3.02
N LEU A 302 7.66 18.10 -3.89
CA LEU A 302 6.48 17.37 -3.46
C LEU A 302 6.84 15.92 -3.17
N ILE A 303 6.23 15.35 -2.14
CA ILE A 303 6.45 13.97 -1.72
C ILE A 303 5.11 13.30 -1.42
N HIS A 304 5.01 12.01 -1.74
CA HIS A 304 3.90 11.16 -1.33
C HIS A 304 4.40 9.82 -0.81
N LEU A 305 3.93 9.45 0.39
CA LEU A 305 4.28 8.21 1.08
C LEU A 305 3.11 7.23 1.00
N TYR A 306 3.37 6.01 0.53
CA TYR A 306 2.43 4.90 0.59
C TYR A 306 3.14 3.65 1.09
N ALA A 307 3.07 3.40 2.40
CA ALA A 307 3.91 2.39 3.04
C ALA A 307 5.40 2.66 2.73
N ASP A 308 6.12 1.67 2.24
CA ASP A 308 7.51 1.77 1.79
C ASP A 308 7.66 2.45 0.42
N ASP A 309 6.61 2.45 -0.42
CA ASP A 309 6.63 3.13 -1.72
C ASP A 309 6.59 4.66 -1.52
N THR A 310 7.71 5.32 -1.82
CA THR A 310 7.84 6.78 -1.73
C THR A 310 8.07 7.39 -3.10
N ILE A 311 7.35 8.46 -3.43
CA ILE A 311 7.63 9.27 -4.62
C ILE A 311 7.99 10.68 -4.21
N LEU A 312 9.10 11.19 -4.74
CA LEU A 312 9.56 12.56 -4.60
C LEU A 312 9.57 13.20 -5.99
N TYR A 313 8.99 14.38 -6.16
CA TYR A 313 8.88 15.01 -7.47
C TYR A 313 8.87 16.53 -7.40
N THR A 314 9.39 17.16 -8.45
CA THR A 314 9.58 18.61 -8.53
C THR A 314 9.25 19.06 -9.94
N SER A 315 8.70 20.26 -10.08
CA SER A 315 8.41 20.84 -11.39
C SER A 315 8.83 22.30 -11.48
N GLY A 316 9.14 22.76 -12.69
CA GLY A 316 9.64 24.11 -12.94
C GLY A 316 9.93 24.40 -14.41
N PRO A 317 10.14 25.67 -14.77
CA PRO A 317 10.37 26.08 -16.16
C PRO A 317 11.75 25.68 -16.70
N SER A 318 12.74 25.55 -15.83
CA SER A 318 14.12 25.15 -16.18
C SER A 318 14.40 23.72 -15.71
N LEU A 319 14.92 22.88 -16.61
CA LEU A 319 15.27 21.51 -16.27
C LEU A 319 16.39 21.45 -15.23
N ASP A 320 17.42 22.29 -15.37
CA ASP A 320 18.57 22.28 -14.44
C ASP A 320 18.10 22.61 -13.02
N THR A 321 17.27 23.64 -12.86
CA THR A 321 16.67 24.00 -11.57
C THR A 321 15.85 22.85 -11.00
N VAL A 322 15.04 22.16 -11.83
CA VAL A 322 14.25 21.01 -11.41
C VAL A 322 15.14 19.87 -10.92
N LEU A 323 16.21 19.53 -11.64
CA LEU A 323 17.13 18.45 -11.25
C LEU A 323 17.94 18.81 -10.01
N THR A 324 18.41 20.06 -9.89
CA THR A 324 19.12 20.53 -8.70
C THR A 324 18.22 20.48 -7.46
N ASN A 325 16.99 20.99 -7.57
CA ASN A 325 16.03 20.95 -6.46
C ASN A 325 15.67 19.51 -6.08
N LEU A 326 15.42 18.65 -7.08
CA LEU A 326 15.13 17.25 -6.85
C LEU A 326 16.30 16.52 -6.18
N GLN A 327 17.55 16.79 -6.58
CA GLN A 327 18.75 16.22 -5.95
C GLN A 327 18.90 16.67 -4.49
N MET A 328 18.72 17.97 -4.21
CA MET A 328 18.80 18.50 -2.85
C MET A 328 17.75 17.85 -1.94
N SER A 329 16.50 17.79 -2.40
CA SER A 329 15.42 17.10 -1.69
C SER A 329 15.69 15.60 -1.54
N PHE A 330 16.19 14.94 -2.59
CA PHE A 330 16.52 13.51 -2.53
C PHE A 330 17.65 13.21 -1.55
N ASN A 331 18.64 14.08 -1.42
CA ASN A 331 19.68 13.98 -0.40
C ASN A 331 19.08 14.11 1.02
N GLY A 332 18.18 15.06 1.24
CA GLY A 332 17.47 15.22 2.53
C GLY A 332 16.66 13.98 2.91
N ILE A 333 15.96 13.39 1.94
CA ILE A 333 15.21 12.14 2.12
C ILE A 333 16.14 10.96 2.41
N GLN A 334 17.24 10.81 1.68
CA GLN A 334 18.23 9.74 1.94
C GLN A 334 18.85 9.85 3.33
N LEU A 335 19.19 11.06 3.78
CA LEU A 335 19.68 11.31 5.15
C LEU A 335 18.61 10.95 6.20
N SER A 336 17.36 11.29 5.94
CA SER A 336 16.23 10.94 6.82
C SER A 336 16.05 9.43 6.93
N PHE A 337 16.13 8.69 5.81
CA PHE A 337 16.11 7.23 5.83
C PHE A 337 17.30 6.63 6.58
N ARG A 338 18.51 7.17 6.40
CA ARG A 338 19.70 6.74 7.16
C ARG A 338 19.54 6.97 8.66
N GLY A 339 18.97 8.11 9.07
CA GLY A 339 18.64 8.40 10.48
C GLY A 339 17.60 7.43 11.06
N LEU A 340 16.72 6.88 10.22
CA LEU A 340 15.80 5.80 10.56
C LEU A 340 16.39 4.40 10.35
N GLN A 341 17.67 4.25 10.04
CA GLN A 341 18.32 2.98 9.72
C GLN A 341 17.61 2.17 8.61
N LEU A 342 16.97 2.87 7.66
CA LEU A 342 16.34 2.29 6.48
C LEU A 342 17.32 2.37 5.30
N LEU A 343 17.48 1.26 4.59
CA LEU A 343 18.41 1.17 3.47
C LEU A 343 17.69 1.45 2.15
N LEU A 344 18.25 2.37 1.36
CA LEU A 344 17.80 2.63 0.00
C LEU A 344 18.16 1.44 -0.91
N ASN A 345 17.20 0.99 -1.72
CA ASN A 345 17.48 0.05 -2.79
C ASN A 345 17.80 0.82 -4.08
N ALA A 346 19.07 1.19 -4.26
CA ALA A 346 19.53 1.98 -5.42
C ALA A 346 19.14 1.32 -6.76
N SER A 347 19.24 -0.01 -6.86
CA SER A 347 18.90 -0.75 -8.09
C SER A 347 17.44 -0.66 -8.50
N LYS A 348 16.52 -0.46 -7.54
CA LYS A 348 15.07 -0.35 -7.79
C LYS A 348 14.55 1.07 -7.72
N THR A 349 15.33 1.97 -7.14
CA THR A 349 15.06 3.41 -7.15
C THR A 349 15.31 3.94 -8.56
N LYS A 350 14.33 4.63 -9.14
CA LYS A 350 14.42 5.12 -10.53
C LYS A 350 14.03 6.59 -10.62
N CYS A 351 14.68 7.30 -11.53
CA CYS A 351 14.30 8.66 -11.91
C CYS A 351 13.45 8.64 -13.19
N MET A 352 12.49 9.55 -13.31
CA MET A 352 11.68 9.73 -14.52
C MET A 352 11.45 11.20 -14.80
N LEU A 353 11.58 11.58 -16.07
CA LEU A 353 11.31 12.93 -16.56
C LEU A 353 9.98 12.98 -17.32
N PHE A 354 9.19 14.02 -17.04
CA PHE A 354 7.91 14.31 -17.66
C PHE A 354 7.97 15.71 -18.30
N ASN A 355 7.66 15.79 -19.60
CA ASN A 355 7.58 17.04 -20.35
C ASN A 355 6.67 16.87 -21.60
N ARG A 356 6.36 17.98 -22.28
CA ARG A 356 5.50 18.01 -23.47
C ARG A 356 6.23 17.65 -24.78
N SER A 357 7.55 17.84 -24.83
CA SER A 357 8.36 17.65 -26.04
C SER A 357 9.47 16.61 -25.82
N LEU A 358 9.41 15.53 -26.60
CA LEU A 358 10.59 14.74 -26.98
C LEU A 358 11.44 15.65 -27.89
N PRO A 359 12.69 15.99 -27.53
CA PRO A 359 13.68 15.05 -27.00
C PRO A 359 13.98 15.27 -25.52
N ALA A 360 14.30 14.19 -24.82
CA ALA A 360 15.08 14.31 -23.60
C ALA A 360 16.39 15.05 -23.95
N PRO A 361 16.88 15.95 -23.09
CA PRO A 361 18.23 16.51 -23.29
C PRO A 361 19.23 15.36 -23.44
N ALA A 362 20.25 15.56 -24.27
CA ALA A 362 21.18 14.50 -24.69
C ALA A 362 21.80 13.73 -23.51
N ARG A 363 21.97 14.37 -22.34
CA ARG A 363 22.16 13.76 -21.02
C ARG A 363 21.62 14.73 -19.95
N PRO A 364 20.46 14.47 -19.31
CA PRO A 364 20.14 15.18 -18.08
C PRO A 364 21.21 14.87 -17.03
N SER A 365 21.59 15.84 -16.20
CA SER A 365 22.46 15.62 -15.04
C SER A 365 21.94 14.42 -14.25
N SER A 366 22.81 13.44 -13.97
CA SER A 366 22.37 12.24 -13.25
C SER A 366 22.00 12.61 -11.83
N ILE A 367 20.82 12.15 -11.39
CA ILE A 367 20.49 12.18 -9.96
C ILE A 367 21.29 11.05 -9.32
N THR A 368 22.06 11.37 -8.28
CA THR A 368 22.96 10.43 -7.61
C THR A 368 22.48 10.09 -6.21
N THR A 369 22.81 8.88 -5.76
CA THR A 369 22.69 8.53 -4.35
C THR A 369 23.80 9.21 -3.53
N LEU A 370 23.62 9.27 -2.20
CA LEU A 370 24.68 9.74 -1.29
C LEU A 370 25.96 8.90 -1.38
N ASP A 371 25.87 7.67 -1.88
CA ASP A 371 27.00 6.76 -2.11
C ASP A 371 27.65 6.95 -3.49
N GLY A 372 27.22 7.96 -4.26
CA GLY A 372 27.78 8.32 -5.56
C GLY A 372 27.30 7.45 -6.73
N SER A 373 26.27 6.61 -6.53
CA SER A 373 25.70 5.79 -7.61
C SER A 373 24.67 6.60 -8.41
N ASP A 374 24.79 6.59 -9.74
CA ASP A 374 23.80 7.19 -10.63
C ASP A 374 22.48 6.42 -10.59
N LEU A 375 21.36 7.15 -10.48
CA LEU A 375 20.03 6.55 -10.65
C LEU A 375 19.74 6.27 -12.12
N GLU A 376 19.17 5.10 -12.39
CA GLU A 376 18.68 4.77 -13.72
C GLU A 376 17.47 5.64 -14.07
N TYR A 377 17.57 6.33 -15.20
CA TYR A 377 16.45 7.03 -15.82
C TYR A 377 15.57 6.02 -16.57
N SER A 378 14.33 5.89 -16.13
CA SER A 378 13.35 5.05 -16.80
C SER A 378 12.27 5.90 -17.48
N GLY A 379 11.97 5.58 -18.74
CA GLY A 379 10.79 6.10 -19.43
C GLY A 379 9.47 5.51 -18.89
N GLU A 380 9.55 4.43 -18.11
CA GLU A 380 8.40 3.71 -17.56
C GLU A 380 8.65 3.29 -16.11
N ASN A 381 7.83 3.77 -15.19
CA ASN A 381 7.79 3.22 -13.83
C ASN A 381 6.36 3.10 -13.31
N LYS A 382 6.14 2.17 -12.38
CA LYS A 382 4.86 1.91 -11.73
C LYS A 382 4.90 2.51 -10.32
N TYR A 383 4.08 3.53 -10.07
CA TYR A 383 3.85 4.08 -8.72
C TYR A 383 2.47 3.71 -8.22
N LEU A 384 2.37 2.61 -7.47
CA LEU A 384 1.12 1.96 -7.03
C LEU A 384 0.25 1.46 -8.21
N ILE A 385 -0.11 2.37 -9.10
CA ILE A 385 -0.74 2.22 -10.41
C ILE A 385 0.22 2.77 -11.47
N HIS A 386 0.16 2.23 -12.69
CA HIS A 386 1.16 2.57 -13.70
C HIS A 386 0.92 3.97 -14.27
N CYS A 387 1.94 4.85 -14.22
CA CYS A 387 1.79 6.28 -14.56
C CYS A 387 1.57 6.55 -16.06
N ARG A 388 1.94 5.58 -16.93
CA ARG A 388 1.72 5.67 -18.39
C ARG A 388 0.48 4.89 -18.81
N PHE A 389 -0.59 5.59 -19.20
CA PHE A 389 -1.87 4.96 -19.55
C PHE A 389 -1.76 3.84 -20.60
N CYS A 390 -0.96 4.04 -21.65
CA CYS A 390 -0.78 3.04 -22.72
C CYS A 390 -0.37 1.67 -22.18
N ARG A 391 0.67 1.64 -21.35
CA ARG A 391 1.20 0.41 -20.76
C ARG A 391 0.27 -0.16 -19.69
N PHE A 392 -0.38 0.71 -18.90
CA PHE A 392 -1.39 0.29 -17.94
C PHE A 392 -2.53 -0.49 -18.62
N SER A 393 -3.07 0.05 -19.71
CA SER A 393 -4.12 -0.62 -20.47
C SER A 393 -3.69 -1.98 -21.03
N TYR A 394 -2.42 -2.11 -21.46
CA TYR A 394 -1.89 -3.35 -22.01
C TYR A 394 -1.80 -4.43 -20.91
N LEU A 395 -1.31 -4.05 -19.73
CA LEU A 395 -1.24 -4.94 -18.57
C LEU A 395 -2.64 -5.41 -18.12
N LEU A 396 -3.62 -4.49 -18.09
CA LEU A 396 -5.02 -4.84 -17.81
C LEU A 396 -5.57 -5.82 -18.85
N GLN A 397 -5.41 -5.51 -20.13
CA GLN A 397 -5.86 -6.38 -21.22
C GLN A 397 -5.24 -7.77 -21.14
N SER A 398 -3.93 -7.87 -20.90
CA SER A 398 -3.23 -9.16 -20.79
C SER A 398 -3.81 -10.01 -19.64
N LYS A 399 -3.97 -9.41 -18.45
CA LYS A 399 -4.56 -10.09 -17.28
C LYS A 399 -5.98 -10.58 -17.55
N ILE A 400 -6.81 -9.73 -18.15
CA ILE A 400 -8.21 -10.06 -18.41
C ILE A 400 -8.31 -11.10 -19.53
N LYS A 401 -7.55 -10.95 -20.63
CA LYS A 401 -7.53 -11.94 -21.73
C LYS A 401 -7.12 -13.32 -21.25
N SER A 402 -6.13 -13.42 -20.35
CA SER A 402 -5.73 -14.69 -19.74
C SER A 402 -6.89 -15.34 -18.97
N ARG A 403 -7.60 -14.57 -18.13
CA ARG A 403 -8.78 -15.05 -17.37
C ARG A 403 -9.93 -15.44 -18.29
N ILE A 404 -10.26 -14.59 -19.25
CA ILE A 404 -11.30 -14.85 -20.26
C ILE A 404 -10.98 -16.12 -21.04
N GLY A 405 -9.72 -16.31 -21.47
CA GLY A 405 -9.29 -17.51 -22.17
C GLY A 405 -9.54 -18.78 -21.35
N PHE A 406 -9.21 -18.77 -20.06
CA PHE A 406 -9.53 -19.87 -19.15
C PHE A 406 -11.04 -20.11 -19.03
N LEU A 407 -11.83 -19.05 -18.86
CA LEU A 407 -13.29 -19.14 -18.74
C LEU A 407 -13.92 -19.73 -20.01
N PHE A 408 -13.53 -19.26 -21.20
CA PHE A 408 -14.06 -19.77 -22.46
C PHE A 408 -13.69 -21.24 -22.73
N ARG A 409 -12.49 -21.69 -22.36
CA ARG A 409 -12.10 -23.11 -22.47
C ARG A 409 -13.00 -24.03 -21.64
N ASN A 410 -13.51 -23.53 -20.52
CA ASN A 410 -14.35 -24.27 -19.60
C ASN A 410 -15.83 -23.85 -19.68
N LYS A 411 -16.27 -23.21 -20.78
CA LYS A 411 -17.60 -22.59 -20.89
C LYS A 411 -18.77 -23.57 -20.74
N SER A 412 -18.58 -24.85 -21.04
CA SER A 412 -19.59 -25.90 -20.91
C SER A 412 -19.83 -26.27 -19.44
N SER A 413 -18.82 -26.12 -18.59
CA SER A 413 -18.85 -26.49 -17.17
C SER A 413 -19.62 -25.51 -16.28
N PHE A 414 -20.07 -24.38 -16.82
CA PHE A 414 -20.67 -23.30 -16.04
C PHE A 414 -22.10 -22.97 -16.48
N THR A 415 -23.01 -22.88 -15.51
CA THR A 415 -24.36 -22.32 -15.70
C THR A 415 -24.29 -20.83 -16.03
N HIS A 416 -25.37 -20.26 -16.58
CA HIS A 416 -25.42 -18.82 -16.88
C HIS A 416 -25.18 -17.96 -15.64
N ALA A 417 -25.80 -18.30 -14.51
CA ALA A 417 -25.60 -17.62 -13.23
C ALA A 417 -24.13 -17.70 -12.76
N ALA A 418 -23.50 -18.87 -12.86
CA ALA A 418 -22.09 -19.01 -12.51
C ALA A 418 -21.19 -18.12 -13.40
N LYS A 419 -21.45 -18.07 -14.71
CA LYS A 419 -20.71 -17.20 -15.64
C LYS A 419 -20.83 -15.72 -15.28
N HIS A 420 -22.05 -15.28 -15.00
CA HIS A 420 -22.33 -13.91 -14.56
C HIS A 420 -21.53 -13.56 -13.30
N THR A 421 -21.57 -14.44 -12.29
CA THR A 421 -20.82 -14.30 -11.05
C THR A 421 -19.30 -14.30 -11.27
N PHE A 422 -18.76 -15.20 -12.10
CA PHE A 422 -17.33 -15.24 -12.38
C PHE A 422 -16.82 -13.94 -13.00
N VAL A 423 -17.51 -13.41 -14.01
CA VAL A 423 -17.12 -12.14 -14.64
C VAL A 423 -17.25 -10.99 -13.64
N LYS A 424 -18.34 -10.96 -12.85
CA LYS A 424 -18.57 -9.93 -11.83
C LYS A 424 -17.51 -9.93 -10.73
N LEU A 425 -17.03 -11.09 -10.28
CA LEU A 425 -16.09 -11.21 -9.17
C LEU A 425 -14.62 -11.24 -9.61
N THR A 426 -14.32 -11.60 -10.85
CA THR A 426 -12.92 -11.81 -11.30
C THR A 426 -12.47 -10.89 -12.43
N ILE A 427 -13.37 -10.28 -13.19
CA ILE A 427 -13.02 -9.38 -14.30
C ILE A 427 -13.36 -7.94 -13.96
N LEU A 428 -14.59 -7.65 -13.53
CA LEU A 428 -14.99 -6.27 -13.20
C LEU A 428 -14.07 -5.61 -12.18
N PRO A 429 -13.62 -6.27 -11.08
CA PRO A 429 -12.72 -5.62 -10.13
C PRO A 429 -11.35 -5.25 -10.72
N ILE A 430 -10.89 -5.94 -11.77
CA ILE A 430 -9.66 -5.57 -12.48
C ILE A 430 -9.87 -4.30 -13.30
N LEU A 431 -11.03 -4.18 -13.95
CA LEU A 431 -11.39 -3.01 -14.75
C LEU A 431 -11.66 -1.81 -13.83
N ASP A 432 -12.43 -1.99 -12.77
CA ASP A 432 -12.82 -0.93 -11.84
C ASP A 432 -11.64 -0.40 -11.01
N PHE A 433 -10.60 -1.23 -10.75
CA PHE A 433 -9.44 -0.80 -9.98
C PHE A 433 -8.62 0.29 -10.70
N GLY A 434 -8.73 1.52 -10.23
CA GLY A 434 -8.00 2.67 -10.79
C GLY A 434 -8.64 3.23 -12.06
N ASP A 435 -9.91 2.94 -12.33
CA ASP A 435 -10.63 3.38 -13.53
C ASP A 435 -10.80 4.89 -13.66
N VAL A 436 -10.89 5.56 -12.51
CA VAL A 436 -10.81 7.01 -12.36
C VAL A 436 -9.51 7.57 -12.95
N ILE A 437 -8.37 6.89 -12.78
CA ILE A 437 -7.07 7.38 -13.21
C ILE A 437 -6.96 7.39 -14.73
N TYR A 438 -7.41 6.32 -15.40
CA TYR A 438 -7.32 6.22 -16.86
C TYR A 438 -8.59 6.68 -17.59
N LYS A 439 -9.55 7.29 -16.90
CA LYS A 439 -10.74 7.90 -17.52
C LYS A 439 -10.37 8.94 -18.60
N ILE A 440 -9.23 9.62 -18.43
CA ILE A 440 -8.71 10.64 -19.36
C ILE A 440 -7.86 10.06 -20.50
N ALA A 441 -7.71 8.73 -20.56
CA ALA A 441 -6.97 8.11 -21.65
C ALA A 441 -7.66 8.35 -23.00
N SER A 442 -6.90 8.23 -24.10
CA SER A 442 -7.45 8.39 -25.44
C SER A 442 -8.56 7.37 -25.73
N ASN A 443 -9.53 7.76 -26.56
CA ASN A 443 -10.62 6.87 -26.99
C ASN A 443 -10.08 5.57 -27.61
N THR A 444 -8.98 5.63 -28.35
CA THR A 444 -8.28 4.45 -28.90
C THR A 444 -7.89 3.46 -27.80
N LEU A 445 -7.48 3.95 -26.63
CA LEU A 445 -7.11 3.11 -25.50
C LEU A 445 -8.32 2.55 -24.76
N LEU A 446 -9.32 3.40 -24.52
CA LEU A 446 -10.55 3.01 -23.85
C LEU A 446 -11.32 1.95 -24.66
N ASN A 447 -11.38 2.11 -25.99
CA ASN A 447 -12.00 1.14 -26.89
C ASN A 447 -11.33 -0.24 -26.82
N LYS A 448 -10.02 -0.32 -26.56
CA LYS A 448 -9.33 -1.60 -26.35
C LYS A 448 -9.76 -2.29 -25.06
N LEU A 449 -10.09 -1.53 -24.02
CA LEU A 449 -10.64 -2.09 -22.77
C LEU A 449 -12.10 -2.52 -22.97
N ASP A 450 -12.88 -1.72 -23.70
CA ASP A 450 -14.26 -2.05 -24.05
C ASP A 450 -14.35 -3.38 -24.83
N ALA A 451 -13.44 -3.61 -25.79
CA ALA A 451 -13.38 -4.87 -26.52
C ALA A 451 -13.20 -6.10 -25.62
N VAL A 452 -12.35 -5.99 -24.60
CA VAL A 452 -12.12 -7.10 -23.64
C VAL A 452 -13.33 -7.25 -22.71
N TYR A 453 -13.97 -6.15 -22.31
CA TYR A 453 -15.21 -6.19 -21.53
C TYR A 453 -16.36 -6.82 -22.31
N HIS A 454 -16.55 -6.47 -23.59
CA HIS A 454 -17.54 -7.10 -24.46
C HIS A 454 -17.27 -8.59 -24.62
N SER A 455 -16.01 -9.01 -24.73
CA SER A 455 -15.65 -10.43 -24.75
C SER A 455 -16.08 -11.16 -23.47
N ALA A 456 -15.92 -10.53 -22.30
CA ALA A 456 -16.39 -11.06 -21.03
C ALA A 456 -17.93 -11.15 -20.98
N ILE A 457 -18.65 -10.15 -21.50
CA ILE A 457 -20.11 -10.19 -21.57
C ILE A 457 -20.59 -11.29 -22.53
N ARG A 458 -19.92 -11.47 -23.68
CA ARG A 458 -20.21 -12.55 -24.63
C ARG A 458 -20.01 -13.94 -24.04
N PHE A 459 -19.05 -14.10 -23.13
CA PHE A 459 -18.89 -15.35 -22.38
C PHE A 459 -20.16 -15.70 -21.59
N VAL A 460 -20.79 -14.71 -20.95
CA VAL A 460 -22.00 -14.88 -20.14
C VAL A 460 -23.24 -15.11 -21.00
N THR A 461 -23.43 -14.25 -22.02
CA THR A 461 -24.66 -14.20 -22.84
C THR A 461 -24.69 -15.22 -23.97
N LYS A 462 -23.53 -15.73 -24.41
CA LYS A 462 -23.36 -16.50 -25.65
C LYS A 462 -23.79 -15.73 -26.92
N ALA A 463 -23.89 -14.40 -26.84
CA ALA A 463 -24.34 -13.57 -27.95
C ALA A 463 -23.34 -13.60 -29.14
N PRO A 464 -23.82 -13.65 -30.39
CA PRO A 464 -22.97 -13.58 -31.60
C PRO A 464 -22.06 -12.35 -31.62
N TYR A 465 -20.91 -12.45 -32.31
CA TYR A 465 -19.94 -11.34 -32.40
C TYR A 465 -20.52 -10.06 -33.00
N THR A 466 -21.52 -10.19 -33.88
CA THR A 466 -22.24 -9.09 -34.54
C THR A 466 -23.24 -8.37 -33.64
N THR A 467 -23.57 -8.92 -32.46
CA THR A 467 -24.55 -8.31 -31.55
C THR A 467 -24.05 -6.94 -31.09
N HIS A 468 -24.90 -5.93 -31.19
CA HIS A 468 -24.57 -4.56 -30.79
C HIS A 468 -24.29 -4.48 -29.28
N HIS A 469 -23.38 -3.59 -28.88
CA HIS A 469 -22.92 -3.54 -27.49
C HIS A 469 -24.02 -3.09 -26.51
N CYS A 470 -24.99 -2.27 -26.95
CA CYS A 470 -26.14 -1.90 -26.12
C CYS A 470 -26.97 -3.12 -25.72
N ASP A 471 -27.20 -4.04 -26.67
CA ASP A 471 -27.98 -5.26 -26.40
C ASP A 471 -27.23 -6.18 -25.43
N LEU A 472 -25.89 -6.23 -25.55
CA LEU A 472 -25.07 -6.98 -24.60
C LEU A 472 -25.22 -6.46 -23.18
N TYR A 473 -25.22 -5.14 -22.99
CA TYR A 473 -25.39 -4.51 -21.69
C TYR A 473 -26.78 -4.80 -21.11
N ALA A 474 -27.82 -4.72 -21.93
CA ALA A 474 -29.19 -5.06 -21.53
C ALA A 474 -29.33 -6.52 -21.10
N LEU A 475 -28.73 -7.46 -21.84
CA LEU A 475 -28.80 -8.90 -21.55
C LEU A 475 -28.18 -9.30 -20.20
N VAL A 476 -27.12 -8.62 -19.75
CA VAL A 476 -26.47 -8.91 -18.45
C VAL A 476 -26.87 -7.96 -17.33
N GLY A 477 -27.59 -6.89 -17.65
CA GLY A 477 -27.94 -5.82 -16.71
C GLY A 477 -26.73 -5.05 -16.18
N TRP A 478 -25.68 -4.87 -16.99
CA TRP A 478 -24.48 -4.12 -16.58
C TRP A 478 -24.32 -2.84 -17.38
N PRO A 479 -23.88 -1.73 -16.74
CA PRO A 479 -23.60 -0.49 -17.45
C PRO A 479 -22.33 -0.58 -18.31
N SER A 480 -22.24 0.29 -19.32
CA SER A 480 -21.01 0.45 -20.11
C SER A 480 -19.81 0.83 -19.22
N LEU A 481 -18.58 0.51 -19.63
CA LEU A 481 -17.40 0.92 -18.85
C LEU A 481 -17.28 2.45 -18.76
N HIS A 482 -17.76 3.20 -19.77
CA HIS A 482 -17.80 4.65 -19.70
C HIS A 482 -18.67 5.12 -18.52
N THR A 483 -19.89 4.60 -18.42
CA THR A 483 -20.80 4.90 -17.32
C THR A 483 -20.20 4.50 -15.97
N ARG A 484 -19.56 3.33 -15.87
CA ARG A 484 -18.88 2.89 -14.62
C ARG A 484 -17.81 3.87 -14.18
N ARG A 485 -16.90 4.24 -15.09
CA ARG A 485 -15.84 5.22 -14.84
C ARG A 485 -16.39 6.56 -14.41
N GLN A 486 -17.46 7.02 -15.06
CA GLN A 486 -18.13 8.26 -14.70
C GLN A 486 -18.74 8.18 -13.30
N THR A 487 -19.40 7.08 -12.95
CA THR A 487 -19.95 6.88 -11.60
C THR A 487 -18.85 6.88 -10.53
N HIS A 488 -17.75 6.13 -10.71
CA HIS A 488 -16.66 6.12 -9.75
C HIS A 488 -15.97 7.49 -9.64
N TRP A 489 -15.84 8.23 -10.74
CA TRP A 489 -15.35 9.60 -10.74
C TRP A 489 -16.23 10.53 -9.89
N LEU A 490 -17.55 10.49 -10.10
CA LEU A 490 -18.50 11.26 -9.31
C LEU A 490 -18.47 10.87 -7.82
N GLN A 491 -18.27 9.58 -7.52
CA GLN A 491 -18.08 9.12 -6.13
C GLN A 491 -16.81 9.70 -5.49
N VAL A 492 -15.71 9.83 -6.24
CA VAL A 492 -14.49 10.49 -5.74
C VAL A 492 -14.79 11.96 -5.43
N ILE A 493 -15.43 12.68 -6.35
CA ILE A 493 -15.82 14.09 -6.14
C ILE A 493 -16.73 14.23 -4.91
N TYR A 494 -17.78 13.41 -4.83
CA TYR A 494 -18.73 13.43 -3.72
C TYR A 494 -18.05 13.16 -2.37
N LYS A 495 -17.14 12.19 -2.31
CA LYS A 495 -16.36 11.91 -1.10
C LYS A 495 -15.44 13.07 -0.74
N SER A 496 -14.81 13.72 -1.72
CA SER A 496 -13.98 14.91 -1.50
C SER A 496 -14.77 16.09 -0.95
N LEU A 497 -16.00 16.31 -1.43
CA LEU A 497 -16.89 17.37 -0.93
C LEU A 497 -17.38 17.15 0.50
N LEU A 498 -17.41 15.90 0.96
CA LEU A 498 -17.85 15.52 2.31
C LEU A 498 -16.69 15.26 3.28
N ASP A 499 -15.45 15.60 2.92
CA ASP A 499 -14.24 15.30 3.69
C ASP A 499 -14.08 13.81 4.04
N LYS A 500 -14.61 12.94 3.17
CA LYS A 500 -14.45 11.47 3.23
C LYS A 500 -13.34 10.96 2.31
N ALA A 501 -12.65 11.87 1.63
CA ALA A 501 -11.45 11.60 0.85
C ALA A 501 -10.24 12.27 1.52
N PRO A 502 -9.00 11.91 1.14
CA PRO A 502 -7.82 12.56 1.69
C PRO A 502 -7.84 14.08 1.46
N PRO A 503 -7.30 14.89 2.40
CA PRO A 503 -7.34 16.35 2.30
C PRO A 503 -6.76 16.91 1.00
N TYR A 504 -5.73 16.26 0.45
CA TYR A 504 -5.10 16.64 -0.81
C TYR A 504 -5.99 16.45 -2.06
N LEU A 505 -7.06 15.66 -1.98
CA LEU A 505 -8.08 15.57 -3.03
C LEU A 505 -9.21 16.55 -2.78
N SER A 506 -9.61 16.75 -1.52
CA SER A 506 -10.61 17.76 -1.15
C SER A 506 -10.16 19.15 -1.63
N SER A 507 -8.86 19.47 -1.48
CA SER A 507 -8.29 20.74 -1.95
C SER A 507 -8.31 20.94 -3.47
N LEU A 508 -8.55 19.89 -4.27
CA LEU A 508 -8.66 19.98 -5.73
C LEU A 508 -10.07 20.30 -6.20
N VAL A 509 -11.08 20.23 -5.31
CA VAL A 509 -12.48 20.45 -5.66
C VAL A 509 -12.92 21.78 -5.07
N THR A 510 -13.40 22.69 -5.93
CA THR A 510 -13.90 24.01 -5.50
C THR A 510 -15.32 24.19 -6.00
N ILE A 511 -16.25 24.48 -5.09
CA ILE A 511 -17.63 24.84 -5.44
C ILE A 511 -17.60 26.24 -6.05
N ALA A 512 -18.13 26.39 -7.26
CA ALA A 512 -18.26 27.67 -7.91
C ALA A 512 -19.35 28.49 -7.20
N ALA A 513 -19.00 29.69 -6.74
CA ALA A 513 -19.95 30.66 -6.25
C ALA A 513 -20.52 31.45 -7.44
N PRO A 514 -21.84 31.37 -7.74
CA PRO A 514 -22.43 32.13 -8.82
C PRO A 514 -22.38 33.63 -8.50
N THR A 515 -21.81 34.43 -9.39
CA THR A 515 -21.75 35.91 -9.27
C THR A 515 -23.09 36.59 -9.57
N HIS A 516 -24.04 35.86 -10.17
CA HIS A 516 -25.38 36.36 -10.49
C HIS A 516 -26.46 35.31 -10.18
N SER A 517 -27.61 35.77 -9.68
CA SER A 517 -28.80 34.95 -9.48
C SER A 517 -29.38 34.53 -10.84
N THR A 518 -29.11 33.29 -11.24
CA THR A 518 -29.72 32.66 -12.42
C THR A 518 -30.49 31.40 -12.00
N HIS A 519 -31.35 30.86 -12.87
CA HIS A 519 -32.11 29.63 -12.61
C HIS A 519 -31.23 28.42 -12.23
N SER A 520 -29.92 28.45 -12.49
CA SER A 520 -28.94 27.44 -12.07
C SER A 520 -28.42 27.59 -10.63
N SER A 521 -28.85 28.61 -9.89
CA SER A 521 -28.48 28.85 -8.47
C SER A 521 -28.97 27.77 -7.49
N ARG A 522 -29.82 26.85 -7.95
CA ARG A 522 -30.28 25.68 -7.18
C ARG A 522 -29.37 24.45 -7.31
N TYR A 523 -28.28 24.53 -8.08
CA TYR A 523 -27.39 23.39 -8.35
C TYR A 523 -25.96 23.63 -7.82
N ILE A 524 -25.34 22.58 -7.30
CA ILE A 524 -23.90 22.60 -6.95
C ILE A 524 -23.10 22.57 -8.26
N SER A 525 -22.54 23.71 -8.64
CA SER A 525 -21.56 23.82 -9.72
C SER A 525 -20.14 23.76 -9.16
N LEU A 526 -19.23 23.05 -9.84
CA LEU A 526 -17.80 23.03 -9.52
C LEU A 526 -17.03 23.94 -10.48
N VAL A 527 -15.97 24.59 -9.99
CA VAL A 527 -15.07 25.38 -10.83
C VAL A 527 -14.37 24.45 -11.83
N THR A 528 -14.46 24.77 -13.11
CA THR A 528 -13.69 24.11 -14.17
C THR A 528 -12.38 24.87 -14.40
N PRO A 529 -11.21 24.27 -14.16
CA PRO A 529 -9.92 24.85 -14.50
C PRO A 529 -9.82 25.26 -15.98
N SER A 530 -9.20 26.40 -16.25
CA SER A 530 -9.09 27.03 -17.58
C SER A 530 -8.05 26.37 -18.52
N GLN A 531 -7.25 25.43 -18.03
CA GLN A 531 -6.23 24.73 -18.83
C GLN A 531 -6.65 23.26 -19.07
N PHE A 532 -6.75 22.93 -20.35
CA PHE A 532 -7.33 21.71 -20.92
C PHE A 532 -6.45 20.48 -20.70
N PHE A 533 -6.94 19.55 -19.88
CA PHE A 533 -7.06 18.09 -20.14
C PHE A 533 -7.60 17.35 -18.91
N PHE A 534 -7.55 17.98 -17.73
CA PHE A 534 -7.97 17.36 -16.47
C PHE A 534 -9.46 17.54 -16.13
N TRP A 535 -10.12 18.54 -16.70
CA TRP A 535 -11.52 18.86 -16.39
C TRP A 535 -12.25 19.49 -17.58
N LEU A 536 -12.80 18.68 -18.49
CA LEU A 536 -13.85 19.13 -19.42
C LEU A 536 -14.77 17.95 -19.78
N PRO A 537 -16.01 18.23 -20.20
CA PRO A 537 -17.16 18.32 -19.31
C PRO A 537 -18.12 17.17 -19.61
N LEU A 538 -18.84 16.72 -18.59
CA LEU A 538 -20.21 16.20 -18.67
C LEU A 538 -20.61 15.99 -17.22
N LEU A 539 -20.84 17.11 -16.53
CA LEU A 539 -21.81 17.15 -15.44
C LEU A 539 -23.18 17.11 -16.13
N PRO A 540 -23.91 15.99 -16.14
CA PRO A 540 -25.34 16.16 -15.92
C PRO A 540 -25.45 16.72 -14.50
N VAL A 541 -26.09 17.87 -14.41
CA VAL A 541 -26.79 18.37 -13.23
C VAL A 541 -26.98 17.26 -12.19
N LEU A 542 -26.28 17.34 -11.06
CA LEU A 542 -26.51 16.44 -9.92
C LEU A 542 -27.93 16.71 -9.41
N CYS A 543 -28.91 15.93 -9.86
CA CYS A 543 -30.20 15.84 -9.19
C CYS A 543 -29.98 15.11 -7.86
N CYS A 544 -30.17 15.81 -6.75
CA CYS A 544 -30.57 15.15 -5.52
C CYS A 544 -32.01 14.65 -5.72
N GLN A 545 -32.18 13.33 -5.80
CA GLN A 545 -33.37 12.64 -5.31
C GLN A 545 -32.92 11.51 -4.40
#